data_AF-A0A833TLH0-F1
#
_entry.id   AF-A0A833TLH0-F1
#
_cell.length_a   1.000
_cell.length_b   1.000
_cell.length_c   1.000
_cell.angle_alpha   90.00
_cell.angle_beta   90.00
_cell.angle_gamma   90.00
#
_symmetry.space_group_name_H-M   'P 1'
#
loop_
_entity.id
_entity.type
_entity.pdbx_description
1 polymer ?
#
loop_
_entity_poly.entity_id
_entity_poly.type
_entity_poly.pdbx_seq_one_letter_code
_entity_poly.pdbx_strand_id
1 'polypeptide(L)'
;EGTWAGAPAFHDILIFNTGHWWWAPSKFDPVKSPMLFFKKDHPVIPPIPPDVGLDMVLKHMVLFIKKNLRPGAIKFFRTQSPRHFEGGDWNQGGTCQRLQPLSPEQVEGLFSLKNNGTNVEARLVNCHLKKALKRSGFHILDITHMSEFRADAHPSTSGGKKHHDCMHWCLPGITD
;
A
#
# COMPACT_ATOMS: atom_id res chain seq x y z
N GLU A 1 19.24 12.36 18.58
CA GLU A 1 18.00 12.43 17.79
C GLU A 1 18.11 11.46 16.62
N GLY A 2 17.09 10.62 16.36
CA GLY A 2 17.10 9.65 15.27
C GLY A 2 16.25 10.13 14.11
N THR A 3 16.81 10.19 12.89
CA THR A 3 16.01 10.41 11.68
C THR A 3 15.35 9.08 11.25
N TRP A 4 14.26 9.15 10.48
CA TRP A 4 13.65 7.95 9.90
C TRP A 4 14.65 7.13 9.08
N ALA A 5 15.57 7.80 8.39
CA ALA A 5 16.62 7.16 7.60
C ALA A 5 17.67 6.45 8.47
N GLY A 6 17.88 6.90 9.71
CA GLY A 6 18.77 6.27 10.68
C GLY A 6 18.15 5.04 11.36
N ALA A 7 16.83 4.86 11.32
CA ALA A 7 16.12 3.78 12.02
C ALA A 7 16.72 2.36 11.83
N PRO A 8 17.19 1.95 10.63
CA PRO A 8 17.77 0.62 10.42
C PRO A 8 19.02 0.32 11.25
N ALA A 9 19.75 1.36 11.68
CA ALA A 9 20.99 1.20 12.42
C ALA A 9 20.78 0.97 13.93
N PHE A 10 19.57 1.17 14.47
CA PHE A 10 19.33 1.07 15.91
C PHE A 10 18.09 0.27 16.32
N HIS A 11 17.14 -0.05 15.44
CA HIS A 11 15.99 -0.90 15.77
C HIS A 11 16.26 -2.38 15.54
N ASP A 12 15.81 -3.24 16.47
CA ASP A 12 15.90 -4.70 16.37
C ASP A 12 14.85 -5.28 15.40
N ILE A 13 13.70 -4.63 15.26
CA ILE A 13 12.62 -5.05 14.36
C ILE A 13 12.17 -3.86 13.54
N LEU A 14 12.13 -4.03 12.21
CA LEU A 14 11.59 -3.03 11.29
C LEU A 14 10.48 -3.63 10.44
N ILE A 15 9.34 -2.94 10.37
CA ILE A 15 8.20 -3.33 9.56
C ILE A 15 7.93 -2.21 8.55
N PHE A 16 8.11 -2.52 7.26
CA PHE A 16 7.90 -1.57 6.17
C PHE A 16 6.58 -1.84 5.48
N ASN A 17 5.97 -0.78 4.94
CA ASN A 17 4.81 -0.86 4.06
C ASN A 17 4.86 0.26 3.01
N THR A 18 4.07 0.11 1.95
CA THR A 18 3.77 1.16 0.97
C THR A 18 2.52 0.77 0.20
N GLY A 19 1.81 1.72 -0.42
CA GLY A 19 0.48 1.39 -0.94
C GLY A 19 -0.30 2.55 -1.57
N HIS A 20 -1.42 2.90 -0.95
CA HIS A 20 -2.56 3.61 -1.55
C HIS A 20 -2.30 4.84 -2.41
N TRP A 21 -1.14 5.49 -2.29
CA TRP A 21 -0.80 6.68 -3.05
C TRP A 21 -0.15 6.40 -4.41
N TRP A 22 0.30 5.18 -4.67
CA TRP A 22 0.94 4.83 -5.95
C TRP A 22 -0.05 4.89 -7.13
N TRP A 23 -1.26 4.35 -6.98
CA TRP A 23 -2.31 4.38 -8.01
C TRP A 23 -3.52 5.22 -7.58
N ALA A 24 -3.26 6.44 -7.09
CA ALA A 24 -4.30 7.40 -6.73
C ALA A 24 -4.22 8.66 -7.61
N PRO A 25 -4.87 8.69 -8.79
CA PRO A 25 -4.90 9.86 -9.68
C PRO A 25 -5.45 11.13 -9.02
N SER A 26 -6.31 10.95 -8.01
CA SER A 26 -6.83 12.04 -7.18
C SER A 26 -5.79 12.66 -6.24
N LYS A 27 -4.64 12.02 -6.05
CA LYS A 27 -3.47 12.55 -5.34
C LYS A 27 -2.36 12.95 -6.31
N PHE A 28 -2.06 12.09 -7.29
CA PHE A 28 -1.03 12.30 -8.29
C PHE A 28 -1.61 12.09 -9.70
N ASP A 29 -2.19 13.16 -10.26
CA ASP A 29 -2.64 13.16 -11.65
C ASP A 29 -1.42 13.01 -12.57
N PRO A 30 -1.37 12.00 -13.46
CA PRO A 30 -0.18 11.71 -14.26
C PRO A 30 0.21 12.81 -15.25
N VAL A 31 -0.68 13.78 -15.51
CA VAL A 31 -0.45 14.89 -16.44
C VAL A 31 -0.37 16.22 -15.71
N LYS A 32 -1.36 16.54 -14.88
CA LYS A 32 -1.49 17.85 -14.24
C LYS A 32 -0.62 18.01 -12.99
N SER A 33 -0.43 16.93 -12.23
CA SER A 33 0.29 16.94 -10.96
C SER A 33 0.97 15.59 -10.70
N PRO A 34 1.90 15.17 -11.55
CA PRO A 34 2.47 13.83 -11.48
C PRO A 34 3.34 13.66 -10.23
N MET A 35 3.57 12.41 -9.85
CA MET A 35 4.53 12.08 -8.81
C MET A 35 5.94 12.51 -9.25
N LEU A 36 6.61 13.30 -8.41
CA LEU A 36 7.94 13.82 -8.71
C LEU A 36 9.01 13.01 -8.00
N PHE A 37 10.06 12.67 -8.73
CA PHE A 37 11.26 12.02 -8.23
C PHE A 37 12.45 12.94 -8.38
N PHE A 38 13.39 12.86 -7.44
CA PHE A 38 14.58 13.69 -7.42
C PHE A 38 15.85 12.85 -7.39
N LYS A 39 16.89 13.33 -8.07
CA LYS A 39 18.24 12.76 -8.03
C LYS A 39 19.23 13.89 -7.81
N LYS A 40 19.94 13.86 -6.67
CA LYS A 40 20.87 14.92 -6.25
C LYS A 40 20.20 16.31 -6.33
N ASP A 41 19.02 16.44 -5.73
CA ASP A 41 18.22 17.68 -5.68
C ASP A 41 17.68 18.20 -7.03
N HIS A 42 17.91 17.48 -8.12
CA HIS A 42 17.33 17.81 -9.43
C HIS A 42 16.12 16.91 -9.72
N PRO A 43 15.01 17.47 -10.23
CA PRO A 43 13.84 16.67 -10.62
C PRO A 43 14.19 15.75 -11.79
N VAL A 44 13.66 14.53 -11.76
CA VAL A 44 13.76 13.60 -12.89
C VAL A 44 12.69 13.97 -13.92
N ILE A 45 13.13 14.30 -15.14
CA ILE A 45 12.27 14.75 -16.24
C ILE A 45 12.51 13.85 -17.47
N PRO A 46 11.45 13.37 -18.15
CA PRO A 46 10.03 13.54 -17.81
C PRO A 46 9.64 12.84 -16.50
N PRO A 47 8.53 13.24 -15.85
CA PRO A 47 8.03 12.57 -14.66
C PRO A 47 7.85 11.06 -14.89
N ILE A 48 8.23 10.28 -13.89
CA ILE A 48 8.21 8.81 -13.96
C ILE A 48 6.80 8.32 -13.60
N PRO A 49 6.22 7.36 -14.35
CA PRO A 49 4.93 6.78 -14.00
C PRO A 49 5.02 5.93 -12.72
N PRO A 50 3.91 5.73 -11.99
CA PRO A 50 3.93 5.08 -10.67
C PRO A 50 4.52 3.67 -10.63
N ASP A 51 4.34 2.87 -11.67
CA ASP A 51 4.87 1.51 -11.79
C ASP A 51 6.40 1.48 -11.81
N VAL A 52 7.01 2.33 -12.64
CA VAL A 52 8.46 2.49 -12.73
C VAL A 52 9.00 3.14 -11.46
N GLY A 53 8.27 4.12 -10.92
CA GLY A 53 8.60 4.81 -9.67
C GLY A 53 8.64 3.85 -8.48
N LEU A 54 7.64 2.98 -8.34
CA LEU A 54 7.56 1.99 -7.27
C LEU A 54 8.69 0.97 -7.37
N ASP A 55 8.96 0.43 -8.55
CA ASP A 55 10.10 -0.47 -8.79
C ASP A 55 11.43 0.19 -8.39
N MET A 56 11.60 1.48 -8.74
CA MET A 56 12.78 2.24 -8.38
C MET A 56 12.90 2.44 -6.86
N VAL A 57 11.83 2.85 -6.18
CA VAL A 57 11.84 3.09 -4.73
C VAL A 57 12.13 1.81 -3.96
N LEU A 58 11.47 0.70 -4.32
CA LEU A 58 11.69 -0.59 -3.66
C LEU A 58 13.12 -1.08 -3.85
N LYS A 59 13.67 -0.96 -5.06
CA LYS A 59 15.07 -1.34 -5.34
C LYS A 59 16.03 -0.55 -4.46
N HIS A 60 15.88 0.78 -4.38
CA HIS A 60 16.76 1.62 -3.59
C HIS A 60 16.59 1.40 -2.09
N MET A 61 15.35 1.21 -1.62
CA MET A 61 15.06 0.87 -0.23
C MET A 61 15.74 -0.45 0.15
N VAL A 62 15.59 -1.51 -0.65
CA VAL A 62 16.20 -2.82 -0.35
C VAL A 62 17.72 -2.71 -0.24
N LEU A 63 18.35 -1.97 -1.16
CA LEU A 63 19.80 -1.72 -1.11
C LEU A 63 20.20 -0.90 0.12
N PHE A 64 19.43 0.13 0.45
CA PHE A 64 19.66 0.98 1.61
C PHE A 64 19.56 0.19 2.92
N ILE A 65 18.50 -0.60 3.09
CA ILE A 65 18.33 -1.45 4.27
C ILE A 65 19.43 -2.50 4.34
N LYS A 66 19.77 -3.17 3.23
CA LYS A 66 20.88 -4.15 3.22
C LYS A 66 22.19 -3.57 3.73
N LYS A 67 22.47 -2.29 3.45
CA LYS A 67 23.71 -1.62 3.86
C LYS A 67 23.69 -1.13 5.30
N ASN A 68 22.54 -0.65 5.79
CA ASN A 68 22.46 0.09 7.04
C ASN A 68 21.77 -0.66 8.19
N LEU A 69 21.26 -1.86 7.92
CA LEU A 69 20.62 -2.68 8.95
C LEU A 69 21.65 -3.16 9.97
N ARG A 70 21.37 -2.94 11.26
CA ARG A 70 22.21 -3.44 12.34
C ARG A 70 22.27 -4.99 12.33
N PRO A 71 23.40 -5.59 12.74
CA PRO A 71 23.50 -7.04 12.89
C PRO A 71 22.41 -7.61 13.81
N GLY A 72 21.82 -8.72 13.41
CA GLY A 72 20.78 -9.41 14.18
C GLY A 72 19.36 -8.84 14.06
N ALA A 73 19.16 -7.67 13.44
CA ALA A 73 17.82 -7.11 13.27
C ALA A 73 16.98 -7.89 12.25
N ILE A 74 15.67 -7.97 12.54
CA ILE A 74 14.67 -8.62 11.70
C ILE A 74 13.93 -7.56 10.89
N LYS A 75 13.74 -7.83 9.59
CA LYS A 75 13.07 -6.91 8.67
C LYS A 75 11.86 -7.57 8.02
N PHE A 76 10.71 -6.95 8.20
CA PHE A 76 9.45 -7.35 7.59
C PHE A 76 9.04 -6.35 6.53
N PHE A 77 8.40 -6.84 5.47
CA PHE A 77 7.63 -5.99 4.58
C PHE A 77 6.19 -6.49 4.57
N ARG A 78 5.27 -5.65 5.04
CA ARG A 78 3.85 -5.94 5.05
C ARG A 78 3.28 -5.71 3.65
N THR A 79 2.55 -6.68 3.12
CA THR A 79 1.83 -6.50 1.86
C THR A 79 0.75 -5.43 1.98
N GLN A 80 0.28 -4.95 0.83
CA GLN A 80 -0.60 -3.80 0.77
C GLN A 80 -1.96 -4.10 1.41
N SER A 81 -2.42 -3.19 2.27
CA SER A 81 -3.75 -3.26 2.87
C SER A 81 -4.79 -2.93 1.79
N PRO A 82 -5.81 -3.78 1.56
CA PRO A 82 -6.84 -3.47 0.58
C PRO A 82 -7.77 -2.35 1.06
N ARG A 83 -8.39 -1.70 0.09
CA ARG A 83 -9.54 -0.81 0.26
C ARG A 83 -10.78 -1.49 -0.30
N HIS A 84 -11.97 -1.21 0.25
CA HIS A 84 -13.23 -1.88 -0.15
C HIS A 84 -14.28 -0.88 -0.67
N PHE A 85 -13.92 -0.09 -1.67
CA PHE A 85 -14.89 0.83 -2.27
C PHE A 85 -15.83 0.10 -3.24
N GLU A 86 -17.12 0.32 -3.08
CA GLU A 86 -18.19 -0.13 -3.99
C GLU A 86 -18.95 1.09 -4.54
N GLY A 87 -19.34 1.03 -5.81
CA GLY A 87 -20.09 2.12 -6.47
C GLY A 87 -19.26 3.30 -6.97
N GLY A 88 -17.93 3.28 -6.80
CA GLY A 88 -17.00 4.33 -7.28
C GLY A 88 -15.76 4.41 -6.39
N ASP A 89 -14.78 5.26 -6.74
CA ASP A 89 -13.66 5.58 -5.83
C ASP A 89 -14.10 6.59 -4.74
N TRP A 90 -13.20 6.92 -3.81
CA TRP A 90 -13.46 7.78 -2.65
C TRP A 90 -14.03 9.16 -3.01
N ASN A 91 -13.71 9.69 -4.19
CA ASN A 91 -14.17 10.99 -4.70
C ASN A 91 -15.29 10.88 -5.75
N GLN A 92 -15.86 9.69 -5.93
CA GLN A 92 -16.89 9.40 -6.93
C GLN A 92 -18.17 8.82 -6.31
N GLY A 93 -18.32 8.91 -4.98
CA GLY A 93 -19.46 8.35 -4.26
C GLY A 93 -19.28 6.89 -3.84
N GLY A 94 -18.04 6.37 -3.88
CA GLY A 94 -17.73 5.04 -3.37
C GLY A 94 -18.05 4.87 -1.89
N THR A 95 -18.58 3.72 -1.51
CA THR A 95 -18.96 3.39 -0.14
C THR A 95 -18.45 2.01 0.29
N CYS A 96 -18.54 1.71 1.60
CA CYS A 96 -18.21 0.42 2.20
C CYS A 96 -19.13 0.21 3.41
N GLN A 97 -20.32 -0.33 3.18
CA GLN A 97 -21.33 -0.53 4.24
C GLN A 97 -21.63 -2.01 4.47
N ARG A 98 -20.74 -2.90 4.02
CA ARG A 98 -20.86 -4.34 4.28
C ARG A 98 -20.81 -4.56 5.79
N LEU A 99 -21.66 -5.47 6.27
CA LEU A 99 -21.71 -5.89 7.67
C LEU A 99 -21.22 -7.33 7.87
N GLN A 100 -20.84 -7.99 6.78
CA GLN A 100 -20.39 -9.37 6.74
C GLN A 100 -19.18 -9.48 5.82
N PRO A 101 -18.26 -10.44 6.08
CA PRO A 101 -17.17 -10.73 5.17
C PRO A 101 -17.66 -11.06 3.76
N LEU A 102 -16.83 -10.79 2.75
CA LEU A 102 -17.08 -11.13 1.37
C LEU A 102 -16.99 -12.65 1.14
N SER A 103 -17.75 -13.16 0.17
CA SER A 103 -17.53 -14.50 -0.38
C SER A 103 -16.28 -14.53 -1.27
N PRO A 104 -15.68 -15.70 -1.55
CA PRO A 104 -14.57 -15.82 -2.48
C PRO A 104 -14.85 -15.22 -3.87
N GLU A 105 -16.07 -15.38 -4.39
CA GLU A 105 -16.49 -14.82 -5.68
C GLU A 105 -16.54 -13.30 -5.64
N GLN A 106 -17.02 -12.73 -4.53
CA GLN A 106 -17.03 -11.28 -4.32
C GLN A 106 -15.61 -10.72 -4.21
N VAL A 107 -14.71 -11.41 -3.51
CA VAL A 107 -13.28 -11.04 -3.45
C VAL A 107 -12.69 -10.95 -4.86
N GLU A 108 -12.87 -11.97 -5.69
CA GLU A 108 -12.38 -11.92 -7.07
C GLU A 108 -13.08 -10.83 -7.90
N GLY A 109 -14.36 -10.57 -7.66
CA GLY A 109 -15.10 -9.46 -8.27
C GLY A 109 -14.50 -8.08 -7.97
N LEU A 110 -14.10 -7.83 -6.71
CA LEU A 110 -13.56 -6.53 -6.31
C LEU A 110 -12.06 -6.35 -6.61
N PHE A 111 -11.27 -7.41 -6.48
CA PHE A 111 -9.80 -7.29 -6.40
C PHE A 111 -9.04 -7.88 -7.58
N SER A 112 -9.66 -8.70 -8.42
CA SER A 112 -8.97 -9.32 -9.56
C SER A 112 -8.35 -8.27 -10.48
N LEU A 113 -7.08 -8.46 -10.84
CA LEU A 113 -6.36 -7.60 -11.78
C LEU A 113 -6.94 -7.64 -13.21
N LYS A 114 -7.78 -8.64 -13.51
CA LYS A 114 -8.53 -8.69 -14.77
C LYS A 114 -9.64 -7.65 -14.81
N ASN A 115 -10.08 -7.19 -13.65
CA ASN A 115 -11.05 -6.14 -13.50
C ASN A 115 -10.28 -4.81 -13.45
N ASN A 116 -10.74 -3.79 -14.17
CA ASN A 116 -10.16 -2.45 -14.05
C ASN A 116 -10.86 -1.65 -12.94
N GLY A 117 -11.03 -2.28 -11.78
CA GLY A 117 -11.79 -1.76 -10.65
C GLY A 117 -10.97 -0.88 -9.71
N THR A 118 -11.63 -0.11 -8.86
CA THR A 118 -10.93 0.81 -7.94
C THR A 118 -10.07 0.09 -6.89
N ASN A 119 -10.42 -1.15 -6.50
CA ASN A 119 -9.75 -1.85 -5.39
C ASN A 119 -8.53 -2.69 -5.83
N VAL A 120 -8.25 -2.81 -7.13
CA VAL A 120 -7.21 -3.71 -7.65
C VAL A 120 -5.78 -3.27 -7.34
N GLU A 121 -5.62 -2.01 -6.93
CA GLU A 121 -4.34 -1.39 -6.51
C GLU A 121 -3.57 -2.27 -5.51
N ALA A 122 -4.27 -2.91 -4.57
CA ALA A 122 -3.61 -3.74 -3.58
C ALA A 122 -2.85 -4.92 -4.21
N ARG A 123 -3.48 -5.65 -5.14
CA ARG A 123 -2.82 -6.76 -5.85
C ARG A 123 -1.73 -6.26 -6.80
N LEU A 124 -1.92 -5.10 -7.44
CA LEU A 124 -0.91 -4.49 -8.31
C LEU A 124 0.36 -4.13 -7.55
N VAL A 125 0.23 -3.38 -6.44
CA VAL A 125 1.38 -3.03 -5.59
C VAL A 125 2.10 -4.28 -5.11
N ASN A 126 1.35 -5.32 -4.72
CA ASN A 126 1.96 -6.58 -4.27
C ASN A 126 2.76 -7.31 -5.35
N CYS A 127 2.41 -7.20 -6.64
CA CYS A 127 3.25 -7.72 -7.73
C CYS A 127 4.64 -7.06 -7.72
N HIS A 128 4.70 -5.74 -7.60
CA HIS A 128 5.96 -4.97 -7.51
C HIS A 128 6.75 -5.33 -6.24
N LEU A 129 6.06 -5.41 -5.09
CA LEU A 129 6.67 -5.79 -3.82
C LEU A 129 7.31 -7.19 -3.89
N LYS A 130 6.56 -8.21 -4.31
CA LYS A 130 7.04 -9.59 -4.38
C LYS A 130 8.22 -9.72 -5.35
N LYS A 131 8.22 -8.97 -6.46
CA LYS A 131 9.35 -8.88 -7.40
C LYS A 131 10.59 -8.28 -6.75
N ALA A 132 10.47 -7.11 -6.11
CA ALA A 132 11.60 -6.39 -5.54
C ALA A 132 12.20 -7.07 -4.30
N LEU A 133 11.36 -7.74 -3.50
CA LEU A 133 11.77 -8.41 -2.26
C LEU A 133 12.33 -9.81 -2.50
N LYS A 134 12.26 -10.34 -3.73
CA LYS A 134 12.83 -11.65 -4.07
C LYS A 134 14.32 -11.69 -3.73
N ARG A 135 14.72 -12.63 -2.87
CA ARG A 135 16.11 -12.80 -2.38
C ARG A 135 16.69 -11.59 -1.61
N SER A 136 15.83 -10.71 -1.10
CA SER A 136 16.25 -9.54 -0.31
C SER A 136 16.51 -9.85 1.18
N GLY A 137 16.06 -11.02 1.65
CA GLY A 137 16.09 -11.43 3.06
C GLY A 137 15.03 -10.75 3.93
N PHE A 138 14.02 -10.09 3.33
CA PHE A 138 12.84 -9.63 4.06
C PHE A 138 11.87 -10.77 4.32
N HIS A 139 11.28 -10.78 5.51
CA HIS A 139 10.09 -11.58 5.80
C HIS A 139 8.87 -10.85 5.22
N ILE A 140 8.10 -11.51 4.36
CA ILE A 140 6.87 -10.93 3.83
C ILE A 140 5.74 -11.26 4.80
N LEU A 141 5.12 -10.23 5.36
CA LEU A 141 3.90 -10.36 6.14
C LEU A 141 2.73 -10.26 5.15
N ASP A 142 2.29 -11.41 4.61
CA ASP A 142 1.25 -11.44 3.57
C ASP A 142 -0.16 -11.33 4.18
N ILE A 143 -0.65 -10.10 4.31
CA ILE A 143 -1.95 -9.78 4.90
C ILE A 143 -3.06 -9.55 3.87
N THR A 144 -2.70 -9.32 2.60
CA THR A 144 -3.63 -8.75 1.61
C THR A 144 -4.82 -9.66 1.42
N HIS A 145 -4.58 -10.93 1.10
CA HIS A 145 -5.67 -11.82 0.70
C HIS A 145 -6.66 -12.07 1.83
N MET A 146 -6.19 -12.30 3.06
CA MET A 146 -7.09 -12.41 4.21
C MET A 146 -7.86 -11.11 4.49
N SER A 147 -7.26 -9.95 4.24
CA SER A 147 -7.91 -8.65 4.44
C SER A 147 -8.93 -8.33 3.35
N GLU A 148 -8.79 -8.87 2.14
CA GLU A 148 -9.76 -8.71 1.04
C GLU A 148 -11.15 -9.29 1.38
N PHE A 149 -11.23 -10.25 2.29
CA PHE A 149 -12.50 -10.78 2.75
C PHE A 149 -13.22 -9.82 3.69
N ARG A 150 -12.52 -8.89 4.31
CA ARG A 150 -13.01 -8.18 5.50
C ARG A 150 -13.58 -6.80 5.20
N ALA A 151 -14.43 -6.73 4.17
CA ALA A 151 -15.16 -5.51 3.82
C ALA A 151 -16.04 -4.97 4.98
N ASP A 152 -16.34 -5.82 5.96
CA ASP A 152 -17.10 -5.53 7.19
C ASP A 152 -16.34 -4.73 8.26
N ALA A 153 -15.02 -4.59 8.14
CA ALA A 153 -14.18 -4.07 9.21
C ALA A 153 -13.76 -2.61 9.05
N HIS A 154 -14.30 -1.90 8.05
CA HIS A 154 -14.02 -0.49 7.82
C HIS A 154 -14.89 0.42 8.71
N PRO A 155 -14.38 1.59 9.15
CA PRO A 155 -15.17 2.58 9.86
C PRO A 155 -16.37 3.08 9.06
N SER A 156 -16.26 3.12 7.73
CA SER A 156 -17.29 3.66 6.85
C SER A 156 -17.60 5.12 7.21
N THR A 157 -18.82 5.44 7.65
CA THR A 157 -19.22 6.78 8.12
C THR A 157 -18.97 7.02 9.62
N SER A 158 -18.51 5.99 10.35
CA SER A 158 -18.25 6.09 11.79
C SER A 158 -17.12 7.08 12.09
N GLY A 159 -17.14 7.66 13.29
CA GLY A 159 -16.12 8.63 13.73
C GLY A 159 -16.32 10.05 13.18
N GLY A 160 -17.54 10.41 12.77
CA GLY A 160 -17.89 11.78 12.36
C GLY A 160 -17.38 12.18 10.97
N LYS A 161 -17.07 11.21 10.11
CA LYS A 161 -16.58 11.49 8.75
C LYS A 161 -17.71 11.88 7.81
N LYS A 162 -17.45 12.88 6.98
CA LYS A 162 -18.39 13.35 5.92
C LYS A 162 -18.38 12.46 4.67
N HIS A 163 -17.46 11.48 4.60
CA HIS A 163 -17.29 10.53 3.51
C HIS A 163 -17.05 9.14 4.08
N HIS A 164 -17.25 8.11 3.25
CA HIS A 164 -16.96 6.72 3.65
C HIS A 164 -15.45 6.48 3.69
N ASP A 165 -14.95 6.12 4.87
CA ASP A 165 -13.59 5.63 5.02
C ASP A 165 -13.54 4.13 4.79
N CYS A 166 -13.13 3.77 3.57
CA CYS A 166 -12.98 2.38 3.11
C CYS A 166 -11.51 1.97 2.98
N MET A 167 -10.61 2.70 3.65
CA MET A 167 -9.16 2.49 3.57
C MET A 167 -8.56 2.16 4.94
N HIS A 168 -9.07 2.78 6.00
CA HIS A 168 -8.64 2.49 7.37
C HIS A 168 -9.51 1.41 8.01
N TRP A 169 -9.05 0.86 9.12
CA TRP A 169 -9.71 -0.24 9.82
C TRP A 169 -10.23 0.20 11.19
N CYS A 170 -11.35 -0.39 11.63
CA CYS A 170 -11.80 -0.27 13.01
C CYS A 170 -10.81 -0.94 13.97
N LEU A 171 -10.76 -0.43 15.21
CA LEU A 171 -10.04 -1.03 16.34
C LEU A 171 -11.01 -1.26 17.51
N PRO A 172 -11.01 -2.44 18.16
CA PRO A 172 -10.28 -3.67 17.78
C PRO A 172 -10.74 -4.22 16.42
N GLY A 173 -9.90 -4.99 15.72
CA GLY A 173 -10.19 -5.44 14.35
C GLY A 173 -9.05 -6.18 13.63
N ILE A 174 -9.01 -6.08 12.29
CA ILE A 174 -8.03 -6.79 11.44
C ILE A 174 -6.58 -6.50 11.81
N THR A 175 -6.32 -5.30 12.32
CA THR A 175 -4.97 -4.83 12.63
C THR A 175 -4.40 -5.41 13.92
N ASP A 176 -5.23 -6.14 14.69
CA ASP A 176 -4.83 -6.86 15.91
C ASP A 176 -4.18 -8.21 15.56
#